data_AF-A0A6P1DTG6-F1
#
_entry.id   AF-A0A6P1DTG6-F1
#
_cell.length_a   1.000
_cell.length_b   1.000
_cell.length_c   1.000
_cell.angle_alpha   90.00
_cell.angle_beta   90.00
_cell.angle_gamma   90.00
#
_symmetry.space_group_name_H-M   'P 1'
#
loop_
_entity.id
_entity.type
_entity.pdbx_description
1 polymer ?
#
loop_
_entity_poly.entity_id
_entity_poly.type
_entity_poly.pdbx_seq_one_letter_code
_entity_poly.pdbx_strand_id
1 'polypeptide(L)' 'MFKQNVGDKDRLVRAILGVAIIFWGISNHNALGLIGFVFLATAYFRTCLAYIPMDVDTTKS' A
#
# COMPACT_ATOMS: atom_id res chain seq x y z
N MET A 1 16.99 8.98 0.52
CA MET A 1 16.27 7.84 -0.07
C MET A 1 15.85 6.94 1.09
N PHE A 2 14.55 6.84 1.39
CA PHE A 2 14.07 6.02 2.51
C PHE A 2 14.43 4.55 2.28
N LYS A 3 14.76 3.81 3.35
CA LYS A 3 15.10 2.38 3.27
C LYS A 3 13.90 1.62 2.72
N GLN A 4 14.06 1.01 1.54
CA GLN A 4 13.01 0.19 0.94
C GLN A 4 12.84 -1.06 1.81
N ASN A 5 11.60 -1.37 2.14
CA ASN A 5 11.24 -2.47 3.05
C ASN A 5 10.07 -3.31 2.49
N VAL A 6 9.57 -2.90 1.33
CA VAL A 6 8.44 -3.50 0.62
C VAL A 6 8.98 -3.97 -0.72
N GLY A 7 9.07 -5.29 -0.89
CA GLY A 7 9.44 -5.96 -2.13
C GLY A 7 8.39 -5.78 -3.22
N ASP A 8 8.72 -6.21 -4.45
CA ASP A 8 7.87 -5.99 -5.61
C ASP A 8 6.52 -6.72 -5.54
N LYS A 9 6.48 -7.88 -4.88
CA LYS A 9 5.25 -8.64 -4.66
C LYS A 9 4.27 -7.88 -3.75
N ASP A 10 4.69 -7.46 -2.56
CA ASP A 10 3.88 -6.66 -1.64
C ASP A 10 3.45 -5.33 -2.26
N ARG A 11 4.35 -4.69 -3.04
CA ARG A 11 4.06 -3.46 -3.76
C ARG A 11 2.90 -3.64 -4.74
N LEU A 12 2.92 -4.72 -5.52
CA LEU A 12 1.86 -5.04 -6.48
C LEU A 12 0.54 -5.29 -5.76
N VAL A 13 0.55 -6.09 -4.69
CA VAL A 13 -0.66 -6.38 -3.89
C VAL A 13 -1.28 -5.11 -3.34
N ARG A 14 -0.47 -4.18 -2.81
CA ARG A 14 -0.95 -2.88 -2.29
C ARG A 14 -1.48 -1.96 -3.37
N ALA A 15 -0.86 -1.95 -4.55
CA ALA A 15 -1.36 -1.18 -5.68
C ALA A 15 -2.73 -1.71 -6.13
N ILE A 16 -2.88 -3.02 -6.26
CA ILE A 16 -4.15 -3.66 -6.64
C ILE A 16 -5.23 -3.39 -5.60
N LEU A 17 -4.93 -3.60 -4.30
CA LEU A 17 -5.87 -3.32 -3.21
C LEU A 17 -6.26 -1.83 -3.16
N GLY A 18 -5.30 -0.92 -3.30
CA GLY A 18 -5.56 0.51 -3.29
C GLY A 18 -6.51 0.94 -4.42
N VAL A 19 -6.26 0.45 -5.63
CA VAL A 19 -7.13 0.70 -6.80
C VAL A 19 -8.52 0.10 -6.58
N ALA A 20 -8.61 -1.15 -6.10
CA ALA A 20 -9.88 -1.82 -5.85
C ALA A 20 -10.75 -1.08 -4.80
N ILE A 21 -10.13 -0.62 -3.70
CA ILE A 21 -10.81 0.15 -2.65
C ILE A 21 -11.30 1.50 -3.18
N ILE A 22 -10.50 2.19 -4.01
CA ILE A 22 -10.91 3.46 -4.62
C ILE A 22 -12.12 3.24 -5.54
N PHE A 23 -12.05 2.26 -6.44
CA PHE A 23 -13.17 1.94 -7.34
C PHE A 23 -14.43 1.59 -6.54
N TRP A 24 -14.31 0.74 -5.53
CA TRP A 24 -15.44 0.37 -4.66
C TRP A 24 -16.02 1.59 -3.93
N GLY A 25 -15.18 2.47 -3.40
CA GLY A 25 -15.62 3.69 -2.73
C GLY A 25 -16.33 4.67 -3.66
N ILE A 26 -15.83 4.82 -4.90
CA ILE A 26 -16.49 5.64 -5.93
C ILE A 26 -17.87 5.04 -6.28
N SER A 27 -17.94 3.73 -6.52
CA SER A 27 -19.20 3.05 -6.86
C SER A 27 -20.26 3.13 -5.76
N ASN A 28 -19.84 3.18 -4.49
CA ASN A 28 -20.75 3.26 -3.34
C ASN A 28 -20.92 4.70 -2.80
N HIS A 29 -20.34 5.71 -3.45
CA HIS A 29 -20.27 7.08 -2.92
C HIS A 29 -19.78 7.15 -1.46
N ASN A 30 -18.86 6.26 -1.09
CA ASN A 30 -18.39 6.08 0.28
C ASN A 30 -17.00 6.69 0.48
N ALA A 31 -16.88 7.57 1.49
CA ALA A 31 -15.62 8.20 1.86
C ALA A 31 -14.54 7.18 2.28
N LEU A 32 -14.89 5.95 2.67
CA LEU A 32 -13.92 4.88 2.94
C LEU A 32 -13.06 4.52 1.72
N GLY A 33 -13.49 4.87 0.49
CA GLY A 33 -12.68 4.75 -0.71
C GLY A 33 -11.35 5.49 -0.65
N LEU A 34 -11.27 6.58 0.14
CA LEU A 34 -10.04 7.36 0.32
C LEU A 34 -8.91 6.54 0.95
N ILE A 35 -9.22 5.48 1.71
CA ILE A 35 -8.22 4.59 2.30
C ILE A 35 -7.37 3.92 1.21
N GLY A 36 -7.92 3.70 0.02
CA GLY A 36 -7.16 3.15 -1.10
C GLY A 36 -6.00 4.06 -1.57
N PHE A 37 -6.10 5.38 -1.36
CA PHE A 37 -4.96 6.28 -1.59
C PHE A 37 -3.82 6.05 -0.62
N VAL A 38 -4.10 5.67 0.64
CA VAL A 38 -3.05 5.32 1.62
C VAL A 38 -2.31 4.06 1.16
N PHE A 39 -3.04 3.05 0.69
CA PHE A 39 -2.43 1.85 0.12
C PHE A 39 -1.55 2.16 -1.10
N LEU A 40 -2.04 2.98 -2.04
CA LEU A 40 -1.27 3.43 -3.19
C LEU A 40 -0.03 4.25 -2.81
N ALA A 41 -0.16 5.17 -1.84
CA ALA A 41 0.97 5.95 -1.35
C ALA A 41 2.04 5.03 -0.76
N THR A 42 1.66 4.05 0.07
CA THR A 42 2.64 3.10 0.62
C THR A 42 3.27 2.20 -0.44
N ALA A 43 2.55 1.86 -1.52
CA ALA A 43 3.10 1.16 -2.67
C ALA A 43 4.06 2.03 -3.50
N TYR A 44 3.81 3.34 -3.60
CA TYR A 44 4.65 4.29 -4.31
C TYR A 44 5.98 4.53 -3.59
N PHE A 45 5.93 4.83 -2.28
CA PHE A 45 7.13 5.11 -1.49
C PHE A 45 7.97 3.85 -1.18
N ARG A 46 7.43 2.63 -1.44
CA ARG A 46 8.07 1.32 -1.14
C ARG A 46 8.55 1.22 0.31
N THR A 47 7.92 2.00 1.18
CA THR A 47 8.16 2.09 2.62
C THR A 47 6.83 1.92 3.31
N CYS A 48 6.70 0.86 4.09
CA CYS A 48 5.57 0.72 5.00
C CYS A 48 6.02 1.08 6.42
N LEU A 49 5.44 2.15 6.97
CA LEU A 49 5.70 2.56 8.35
C LEU A 49 5.38 1.45 9.35
N ALA A 50 4.36 0.62 9.08
CA ALA A 50 3.98 -0.50 9.95
C ALA A 50 5.01 -1.64 9.96
N TYR A 51 5.82 -1.78 8.91
CA TYR A 51 6.87 -2.81 8.88
C TYR A 51 8.14 -2.37 9.63
N ILE A 52 8.29 -1.07 9.92
CA ILE A 52 9.41 -0.53 10.70
C ILE A 52 9.42 -1.08 12.14
N PRO A 53 8.33 -1.02 12.93
CA PRO A 53 8.33 -1.61 14.27
C PRO A 53 8.36 -3.14 14.25
N MET A 54 8.01 -3.78 13.13
CA MET A 54 8.02 -5.24 12.99
C MET A 54 9.34 -5.80 12.43
N ASP A 55 10.29 -4.94 12.04
CA ASP A 55 11.56 -5.30 11.37
C ASP A 55 11.38 -6.27 10.17
N VAL A 56 10.23 -6.18 9.49
CA VAL A 56 9.87 -7.05 8.36
C VAL A 56 10.36 -6.43 7.06
N ASP A 57 11.29 -7.07 6.36
CA ASP A 57 11.81 -6.61 5.06
C ASP A 57 11.48 -7.61 3.95
N THR A 58 10.47 -7.29 3.13
CA THR A 58 10.04 -8.20 2.04
C THR A 58 10.85 -8.02 0.77
N THR A 59 11.82 -7.10 0.75
CA THR A 59 12.78 -7.00 -0.36
C THR A 59 13.78 -8.15 -0.38
N LYS A 60 13.91 -8.88 0.73
CA LYS A 60 14.81 -10.04 0.88
C LYS A 60 14.13 -11.40 0.60
N SER A 61 12.83 -11.41 0.31
CA SER A 61 12.03 -12.61 0.02
C SER A 61 11.76 -12.82 -1.46
#